data_AF-F0NGD0-F1
#
_entry.id   AF-F0NGD0-F1
#
_cell.length_a   1.000
_cell.length_b   1.000
_cell.length_c   1.000
_cell.angle_alpha   90.00
_cell.angle_beta   90.00
_cell.angle_gamma   90.00
#
_symmetry.space_group_name_H-M   'P 1'
#
loop_
_entity.id
_entity.type
_entity.pdbx_description
1 polymer ?
#
loop_
_entity_poly.entity_id
_entity_poly.type
_entity_poly.pdbx_seq_one_letter_code
_entity_poly.pdbx_strand_id
1 'polypeptide(L)' 'MRSILKIIVGVTMLSGAIGLDYIGASFQSLSVLVVSMILAIAGAMVGIRGLMEFLGERF' A
#
# COMPACT_ATOMS: atom_id res chain seq x y z
N MET A 1 16.52 -5.78 -8.60
CA MET A 1 15.82 -4.63 -9.25
C MET A 1 14.30 -4.77 -9.22
N ARG A 2 13.76 -5.96 -9.56
CA ARG A 2 12.32 -6.24 -9.56
C ARG A 2 11.69 -6.20 -8.16
N SER A 3 12.45 -6.63 -7.15
CA SER A 3 12.14 -6.59 -5.71
C SER A 3 11.98 -5.17 -5.17
N ILE A 4 12.95 -4.28 -5.43
CA ILE A 4 12.90 -2.86 -5.06
C ILE A 4 11.69 -2.15 -5.66
N LEU A 5 11.36 -2.41 -6.93
CA LEU A 5 10.17 -1.83 -7.57
C LEU A 5 8.88 -2.22 -6.85
N LYS A 6 8.75 -3.49 -6.41
CA LYS A 6 7.58 -3.93 -5.61
C LYS A 6 7.50 -3.21 -4.27
N ILE A 7 8.63 -2.96 -3.62
CA ILE A 7 8.67 -2.18 -2.37
C ILE A 7 8.17 -0.76 -2.63
N ILE A 8 8.69 -0.08 -3.66
CA ILE A 8 8.28 1.29 -4.01
C ILE A 8 6.79 1.35 -4.34
N VAL A 9 6.27 0.39 -5.10
CA VAL A 9 4.84 0.31 -5.43
C VAL A 9 4.02 0.11 -4.16
N GLY A 10 4.41 -0.81 -3.28
CA GLY A 10 3.73 -1.05 -2.00
C GLY A 10 3.68 0.21 -1.12
N VAL A 11 4.80 0.92 -0.99
CA VAL A 11 4.89 2.18 -0.23
C VAL A 11 4.00 3.26 -0.86
N THR A 12 4.03 3.40 -2.19
CA THR A 12 3.20 4.39 -2.90
C THR A 12 1.70 4.11 -2.71
N MET A 13 1.29 2.84 -2.78
CA MET A 13 -0.09 2.43 -2.54
C MET A 13 -0.53 2.72 -1.10
N LEU A 14 0.34 2.48 -0.12
CA LEU A 14 0.06 2.81 1.29
C LEU A 14 -0.08 4.32 1.49
N SER A 15 0.80 5.13 0.90
CA SER A 15 0.68 6.59 0.95
C SER A 15 -0.61 7.09 0.30
N GLY A 16 -1.00 6.51 -0.84
CA GLY A 16 -2.27 6.80 -1.51
C GLY A 16 -3.48 6.40 -0.66
N ALA A 17 -3.43 5.25 0.02
CA ALA A 17 -4.48 4.79 0.92
C ALA A 17 -4.67 5.75 2.10
N ILE A 18 -3.58 6.22 2.72
CA ILE A 18 -3.62 7.21 3.80
C ILE A 18 -4.27 8.53 3.33
N GLY A 19 -3.91 8.99 2.13
CA GLY A 19 -4.51 10.18 1.54
C GLY A 19 -6.02 10.02 1.30
N LEU A 20 -6.43 8.88 0.76
CA LEU A 20 -7.85 8.55 0.59
C LEU A 20 -8.59 8.43 1.91
N ASP A 21 -7.95 7.93 2.96
CA ASP A 21 -8.55 7.83 4.30
C ASP A 21 -8.86 9.22 4.87
N TYR A 22 -7.92 10.16 4.73
CA TYR A 22 -8.14 11.56 5.11
C TYR A 22 -9.30 12.21 4.36
N ILE A 23 -9.38 11.96 3.05
CA ILE A 23 -10.47 12.46 2.20
C ILE A 23 -11.79 11.81 2.65
N GLY A 24 -11.83 10.48 2.78
CA GLY A 24 -13.01 9.73 3.18
C GLY A 24 -13.55 10.16 4.54
N ALA A 25 -12.66 10.38 5.51
CA ALA A 25 -13.02 10.90 6.82
C ALA A 25 -13.58 12.33 6.74
N SER A 26 -12.95 13.20 5.95
CA SER A 26 -13.39 14.60 5.78
C SER A 26 -14.78 14.72 5.15
N PHE A 27 -15.10 13.84 4.19
CA PHE A 27 -16.41 13.79 3.53
C PHE A 27 -17.41 12.84 4.22
N GLN A 28 -17.04 12.20 5.34
CA GLN A 28 -17.81 11.14 6.01
C GLN A 28 -18.29 10.05 5.05
N SER A 29 -17.49 9.77 4.02
CA SER A 29 -17.86 8.89 2.93
C SER A 29 -17.37 7.48 3.20
N LEU A 30 -18.30 6.61 3.61
CA LEU A 30 -18.01 5.21 3.93
C LEU A 30 -17.48 4.45 2.71
N SER A 31 -17.94 4.78 1.50
CA SER A 31 -17.42 4.17 0.27
C SER A 31 -15.95 4.50 0.02
N VAL A 32 -15.54 5.75 0.26
CA VAL A 32 -14.13 6.16 0.11
C VAL A 32 -13.25 5.48 1.15
N LEU A 33 -13.73 5.34 2.40
CA LEU A 33 -13.03 4.62 3.47
C LEU A 33 -12.91 3.10 3.18
N VAL A 34 -13.90 2.50 2.52
CA VAL A 34 -13.80 1.11 2.08
C VAL A 34 -12.75 0.96 0.98
N VAL A 35 -12.68 1.91 0.04
CA VAL A 35 -11.68 1.90 -1.03
C VAL A 35 -10.27 2.13 -0.47
N SER A 36 -10.08 3.06 0.47
CA SER A 36 -8.79 3.27 1.15
C SER A 36 -8.33 2.01 1.87
N MET A 37 -9.24 1.31 2.56
CA MET A 37 -8.94 0.05 3.26
C MET A 37 -8.47 -1.05 2.29
N ILE A 38 -9.17 -1.24 1.17
CA ILE A 38 -8.77 -2.22 0.13
C ILE A 38 -7.38 -1.87 -0.41
N LEU A 39 -7.15 -0.58 -0.72
CA LEU A 39 -5.86 -0.11 -1.23
C LEU A 39 -4.73 -0.31 -0.20
N ALA A 40 -5.01 -0.06 1.08
CA ALA A 40 -4.06 -0.28 2.15
C ALA A 40 -3.66 -1.75 2.28
N ILE A 41 -4.63 -2.67 2.25
CA ILE A 41 -4.38 -4.12 2.31
C ILE A 41 -3.56 -4.58 1.10
N ALA A 42 -3.92 -4.13 -0.11
CA ALA A 42 -3.18 -4.45 -1.32
C ALA A 42 -1.74 -3.91 -1.26
N GLY A 43 -1.56 -2.65 -0.87
CA GLY A 43 -0.24 -2.02 -0.71
C GLY A 43 0.63 -2.73 0.33
N ALA A 44 0.06 -3.11 1.47
CA ALA A 44 0.76 -3.88 2.50
C ALA A 44 1.22 -5.25 1.98
N MET A 45 0.35 -6.01 1.31
CA MET A 45 0.71 -7.31 0.75
C MET A 45 1.82 -7.20 -0.31
N VAL A 46 1.73 -6.21 -1.21
CA VAL A 46 2.76 -5.97 -2.23
C VAL A 46 4.08 -5.54 -1.59
N GLY A 47 4.04 -4.67 -0.59
CA GLY A 47 5.20 -4.21 0.15
C GLY A 47 5.91 -5.34 0.91
N ILE A 48 5.16 -6.15 1.67
CA ILE A 48 5.70 -7.31 2.40
C ILE A 48 6.32 -8.31 1.44
N ARG A 49 5.64 -8.63 0.33
CA ARG A 49 6.19 -9.54 -0.68
C ARG A 49 7.47 -8.97 -1.32
N GLY A 50 7.49 -7.68 -1.64
CA GLY A 50 8.68 -7.00 -2.15
C GLY A 50 9.84 -7.03 -1.16
N LEU A 51 9.57 -6.83 0.13
CA LEU A 51 10.56 -6.92 1.20
C LEU A 51 11.11 -8.33 1.36
N MET A 52 10.24 -9.35 1.39
CA MET A 52 10.66 -10.75 1.49
C MET A 52 11.54 -11.15 0.29
N GLU A 53 11.16 -10.76 -0.93
CA GLU A 53 11.97 -11.02 -2.12
C GLU A 53 13.30 -10.26 -2.08
N PHE A 54 13.32 -9.01 -1.61
CA PHE A 54 14.54 -8.22 -1.49
C PHE A 54 15.52 -8.79 -0.46
N LEU A 55 15.01 -9.25 0.69
CA LEU A 55 15.81 -9.90 1.72
C LEU A 55 16.29 -11.27 1.25
N GLY A 56 15.42 -12.06 0.61
CA GLY A 56 15.77 -13.37 0.05
C GLY A 56 16.75 -13.31 -1.13
N GLU A 57 16.80 -12.21 -1.89
CA GLU A 57 17.85 -11.97 -2.90
C GLU A 57 19.22 -11.64 -2.26
N ARG A 58 19.27 -11.31 -0.96
CA ARG A 58 20.48 -10.88 -0.25
C ARG A 58 21.09 -11.94 0.68
N PHE A 59 20.37 -13.01 0.99
CA PHE A 59 20.85 -14.16 1.78
C PHE A 59 21.06 -15.38 0.89
#